data_AF-A0AAE3M4G7-F1
#
_entry.id   AF-A0AAE3M4G7-F1
#
_cell.length_a   1.000
_cell.length_b   1.000
_cell.length_c   1.000
_cell.angle_alpha   90.00
_cell.angle_beta   90.00
_cell.angle_gamma   90.00
#
_symmetry.space_group_name_H-M   'P 1'
#
loop_
_entity.id
_entity.type
_entity.pdbx_description
1 polymer ?
#
loop_
_entity_poly.entity_id
_entity_poly.type
_entity_poly.pdbx_seq_one_letter_code
_entity_poly.pdbx_strand_id
1 'polypeptide(L)' 'MEKKCEKLEGCPFFNVKMKNMPATAAGYKRKFCLGDNSTCARFIVSEKLGPIEELKSLFPNQQDRVKQILEKYSLVK' A
#
# COMPACT_ATOMS: atom_id res chain seq x y z
N MET A 1 -6.07 9.39 14.67
CA MET A 1 -7.17 9.33 13.71
C MET A 1 -7.09 7.97 13.03
N GLU A 2 -7.87 6.99 13.48
CA GLU A 2 -7.94 5.68 12.83
C GLU A 2 -8.68 5.84 11.51
N LYS A 3 -7.92 5.92 10.40
CA LYS A 3 -8.50 6.07 9.07
C LYS A 3 -8.65 4.71 8.43
N LYS A 4 -9.90 4.27 8.29
CA LYS A 4 -10.23 3.12 7.44
C LYS A 4 -9.80 3.41 6.00
N CYS A 5 -9.23 2.42 5.33
CA CYS A 5 -8.79 2.57 3.95
C CYS A 5 -9.99 2.54 3.00
N GLU A 6 -10.29 3.67 2.36
CA GLU A 6 -11.33 3.80 1.33
C GLU A 6 -11.05 2.93 0.10
N LYS A 7 -9.76 2.63 -0.15
CA LYS A 7 -9.31 1.79 -1.28
C LYS A 7 -9.40 0.28 -1.00
N LEU A 8 -9.95 -0.16 0.13
CA LEU A 8 -9.93 -1.57 0.54
C LEU A 8 -10.63 -2.49 -0.45
N GLU A 9 -11.84 -2.16 -0.90
CA GLU A 9 -12.63 -3.00 -1.82
C GLU A 9 -11.93 -3.16 -3.18
N GLY A 10 -11.36 -2.08 -3.69
CA GLY A 10 -10.67 -2.06 -4.98
C GLY A 10 -9.17 -2.34 -4.94
N CYS A 11 -8.58 -2.66 -3.78
CA CYS A 11 -7.13 -2.64 -3.62
C CYS A 11 -6.42 -3.68 -4.51
N PRO A 12 -5.54 -3.25 -5.45
CA PRO A 12 -4.85 -4.19 -6.34
C PRO A 12 -3.96 -5.20 -5.60
N PHE A 13 -3.46 -4.84 -4.41
CA PHE A 13 -2.71 -5.77 -3.57
C PHE A 13 -3.52 -6.99 -3.17
N PHE A 14 -4.77 -6.79 -2.76
CA PHE A 14 -5.63 -7.88 -2.31
C PHE A 14 -6.28 -8.62 -3.47
N ASN A 15 -6.68 -7.88 -4.52
CA ASN A 15 -7.36 -8.45 -5.67
C ASN A 15 -6.40 -9.19 -6.63
N VAL A 16 -5.10 -8.86 -6.61
CA VAL A 16 -4.09 -9.51 -7.45
C VAL A 16 -3.08 -10.28 -6.61
N LYS A 17 -2.27 -9.59 -5.80
CA LYS A 17 -1.08 -10.19 -5.15
C LYS A 17 -1.42 -11.18 -4.03
N MET A 18 -2.53 -10.98 -3.34
CA MET A 18 -2.96 -11.81 -2.21
C MET A 18 -4.17 -12.69 -2.51
N LYS A 19 -4.56 -12.84 -3.79
CA LYS A 19 -5.74 -13.60 -4.20
C LYS A 19 -5.78 -15.03 -3.65
N ASN A 20 -4.62 -15.68 -3.56
CA ASN A 20 -4.48 -17.07 -3.11
C ASN A 20 -3.97 -17.20 -1.65
N MET A 21 -3.92 -16.11 -0.88
CA MET A 21 -3.37 -16.09 0.49
C MET A 21 -4.32 -15.37 1.46
N PRO A 22 -5.55 -15.87 1.69
CA PRO A 22 -6.59 -15.14 2.43
C PRO A 22 -6.25 -14.89 3.90
N ALA A 23 -5.58 -15.83 4.57
CA ALA A 23 -5.17 -15.66 5.97
C ALA A 23 -4.14 -14.53 6.13
N THR A 24 -3.10 -14.53 5.29
CA THR A 24 -2.10 -13.46 5.22
C THR A 24 -2.75 -12.12 4.85
N ALA A 25 -3.66 -12.12 3.87
CA ALA A 25 -4.41 -10.94 3.47
C ALA A 25 -5.19 -10.33 4.65
N ALA A 26 -5.87 -11.16 5.45
CA ALA A 26 -6.63 -10.71 6.60
C ALA A 26 -5.75 -10.00 7.65
N GLY A 27 -4.53 -10.48 7.88
CA GLY A 27 -3.55 -9.83 8.76
C GLY A 27 -3.19 -8.42 8.28
N TYR A 28 -2.89 -8.28 6.98
CA TYR A 28 -2.63 -6.97 6.39
C TYR A 28 -3.85 -6.05 6.43
N LYS A 29 -5.05 -6.56 6.13
CA LYS A 29 -6.31 -5.77 6.18
C LYS A 29 -6.54 -5.21 7.58
N ARG A 30 -6.43 -6.03 8.63
CA ARG A 30 -6.61 -5.58 10.01
C ARG A 30 -5.64 -4.46 10.38
N LYS A 31 -4.35 -4.64 10.08
CA LYS A 31 -3.31 -3.68 10.46
C LYS A 31 -3.35 -2.38 9.66
N PHE A 32 -3.43 -2.47 8.33
CA PHE A 32 -3.19 -1.35 7.42
C PHE A 32 -4.45 -0.79 6.75
N CYS A 33 -5.61 -1.43 6.93
CA CYS A 33 -6.85 -0.98 6.31
C CYS A 33 -7.95 -0.71 7.32
N LEU A 34 -8.03 -1.50 8.39
CA LEU A 34 -9.03 -1.33 9.45
C LEU A 34 -8.50 -0.60 10.69
N GLY A 35 -7.18 -0.63 10.92
CA GLY A 35 -6.50 0.18 11.91
C GLY A 35 -6.10 1.54 11.34
N ASP A 36 -4.86 1.65 10.87
CA ASP A 36 -4.32 2.93 10.38
C ASP A 36 -3.76 2.81 8.96
N ASN A 37 -4.53 3.32 7.99
CA ASN A 37 -4.13 3.37 6.59
C ASN A 37 -2.94 4.30 6.31
N SER A 38 -2.64 5.26 7.20
CA SER A 38 -1.51 6.17 7.05
C SER A 38 -0.18 5.45 7.21
N THR A 39 -0.20 4.25 7.80
CA THR A 39 0.95 3.35 7.93
C THR A 39 1.04 2.32 6.79
N CYS A 40 0.22 2.43 5.75
CA CYS A 40 0.27 1.55 4.58
C CYS A 40 1.20 2.13 3.51
N ALA A 41 2.34 1.49 3.26
CA ALA A 41 3.35 1.99 2.32
C ALA A 41 2.77 2.22 0.92
N ARG A 42 1.89 1.32 0.49
CA ARG A 42 1.20 1.40 -0.79
C ARG A 42 0.22 2.57 -0.87
N PHE A 43 -0.49 2.84 0.22
CA PHE A 43 -1.44 3.96 0.28
C PHE A 43 -0.68 5.27 0.10
N ILE A 44 0.37 5.50 0.90
CA ILE A 44 1.21 6.71 0.85
C ILE A 44 1.78 6.94 -0.56
N VAL A 45 2.37 5.90 -1.16
CA VAL A 45 2.94 6.00 -2.51
C VAL A 45 1.85 6.28 -3.53
N SER A 46 0.70 5.59 -3.46
CA SER A 46 -0.41 5.80 -4.39
C SER A 46 -1.02 7.19 -4.31
N GLU A 47 -1.07 7.79 -3.11
CA GLU A 47 -1.60 9.16 -2.91
C GLU A 47 -0.68 10.22 -3.49
N LYS A 48 0.64 9.99 -3.44
CA LYS A 48 1.64 10.97 -3.92
C LYS A 48 1.98 10.83 -5.39
N LEU A 49 2.08 9.61 -5.90
CA LEU A 49 2.58 9.31 -7.25
C LEU A 49 1.53 8.69 -8.18
N GLY A 50 0.36 8.29 -7.67
CA GLY A 50 -0.64 7.57 -8.45
C GLY A 50 -0.24 6.10 -8.72
N PRO A 51 -0.80 5.49 -9.78
CA PRO A 51 -0.51 4.10 -10.13
C PRO A 51 0.87 3.97 -10.81
N ILE A 52 1.87 3.50 -10.07
CA ILE A 52 3.23 3.22 -10.58
C ILE A 52 3.56 1.72 -10.52
N GLU A 53 4.56 1.29 -11.30
CA GLU A 53 4.97 -0.12 -11.40
C GLU A 53 5.46 -0.68 -10.06
N GLU A 54 6.18 0.12 -9.27
CA GLU A 54 6.75 -0.25 -7.98
C GLU A 54 5.68 -0.70 -6.98
N LEU A 55 4.45 -0.20 -7.12
CA LEU A 55 3.31 -0.67 -6.32
C LEU A 55 3.03 -2.15 -6.54
N LYS A 56 3.36 -2.78 -7.67
CA LYS A 56 3.17 -4.24 -7.82
C LYS A 56 4.09 -5.04 -6.89
N SER A 57 5.28 -4.51 -6.61
CA SER A 57 6.25 -5.15 -5.70
C SER A 57 6.06 -4.76 -4.23
N LEU A 58 5.56 -3.55 -3.95
CA LEU A 58 5.51 -2.97 -2.62
C LEU A 58 4.45 -3.61 -1.70
N PHE A 59 4.86 -4.03 -0.50
CA PHE A 59 3.95 -4.53 0.53
C PHE A 59 3.54 -3.43 1.51
N PRO A 60 2.37 -3.52 2.18
CA PRO A 60 1.87 -2.50 3.09
C PRO A 60 2.83 -2.15 4.25
N ASN A 61 3.62 -3.11 4.71
CA ASN A 61 4.56 -2.95 5.82
C ASN A 61 5.94 -2.40 5.43
N GLN A 62 6.21 -2.16 4.14
CA GLN A 62 7.53 -1.72 3.66
C GLN A 62 7.67 -0.20 3.70
N GLN A 63 7.57 0.39 4.89
CA GLN A 63 7.68 1.84 5.08
C GLN A 63 9.03 2.39 4.64
N ASP A 64 10.12 1.65 4.87
CA ASP A 64 11.47 2.07 4.49
C ASP A 64 11.61 2.29 2.98
N ARG A 65 10.86 1.52 2.18
CA ARG A 65 10.86 1.66 0.71
C ARG A 65 10.08 2.87 0.23
N VAL A 66 9.17 3.43 1.03
CA VAL A 66 8.36 4.59 0.64
C VAL A 66 9.25 5.77 0.31
N LYS A 67 10.20 6.11 1.19
CA LYS A 67 11.12 7.23 1.00
C LYS A 67 11.94 7.05 -0.29
N GLN A 68 12.50 5.86 -0.50
CA GLN A 68 13.29 5.54 -1.70
C GLN A 68 12.48 5.70 -2.99
N ILE A 69 11.23 5.25 -3.00
CA ILE A 69 10.35 5.39 -4.17
C ILE A 69 10.02 6.86 -4.40
N LEU A 70 9.62 7.60 -3.36
CA LEU A 70 9.27 9.01 -3.50
C LEU A 70 10.47 9.85 -3.99
N GLU A 71 11.66 9.62 -3.44
CA GLU A 71 12.89 10.29 -3.87
C GLU A 71 13.24 9.95 -5.32
N LYS A 72 13.20 8.65 -5.68
CA LYS A 72 13.44 8.21 -7.06
C LYS A 72 12.56 8.94 -8.06
N TYR A 73 11.27 9.12 -7.77
CA TYR A 73 10.35 9.80 -8.67
C TYR A 73 10.40 11.34 -8.57
N SER A 74 10.87 11.89 -7.46
CA SER A 74 11.07 13.34 -7.31
C SER A 74 12.28 13.85 -8.10
N LEU A 75 13.28 13.00 -8.35
CA LEU A 75 14.50 13.34 -9.11
C LEU A 75 14.33 13.20 -10.63
N VAL A 76 13.20 12.64 -11.09
CA VAL A 76 12.89 12.41 -12.51
C VAL A 76 11.86 13.43 -13.03
N LYS A 77 11.47 14.40 -12.19
CA LYS A 77 10.57 15.51 -12.55
C LYS A 77 11.33 16.69 -13.12
#